data_AF-A0A4Q3T9F9-F1
#
_entry.id   AF-A0A4Q3T9F9-F1
#
_cell.length_a   1.000
_cell.length_b   1.000
_cell.length_c   1.000
_cell.angle_alpha   90.00
_cell.angle_beta   90.00
_cell.angle_gamma   90.00
#
_symmetry.space_group_name_H-M   'P 1'
#
loop_
_entity.id
_entity.type
_entity.pdbx_description
1 polymer ?
#
loop_
_entity_poly.entity_id
_entity_poly.type
_entity_poly.pdbx_seq_one_letter_code
_entity_poly.pdbx_strand_id
1 'polypeptide(L)'
;MSRLIVVSNRVSAPKDPASGSAGGLAMALSAALRKYDGLWFGWSGETVDQFTGELKVEDRAGVTVALVDLEAQDVDEYYNGYANKTLWPLFHHRTDLAAYERSYGEGYERTNARFADVLAPLIEPDDVIWIHDYHMIPLARDLRRRGITNRIGFFLHTPWPARQLLVTLPHHRRLVESMFDYDLLGFQTREWLDLFRDYV
;
A
#
# COMPACT_ATOMS: atom_id res chain seq x y z
N MET A 1 2.82 -9.61 -22.94
CA MET A 1 3.37 -9.59 -21.57
C MET A 1 2.21 -9.32 -20.64
N SER A 2 2.19 -9.87 -19.43
CA SER A 2 1.20 -9.51 -18.41
C SER A 2 1.29 -8.02 -18.09
N ARG A 3 0.14 -7.36 -17.95
CA ARG A 3 0.07 -5.97 -17.50
C ARG A 3 0.46 -5.92 -16.00
N LEU A 4 1.19 -4.86 -15.63
CA LEU A 4 1.65 -4.61 -14.27
C LEU A 4 0.69 -3.64 -13.58
N ILE A 5 0.11 -4.03 -12.45
CA ILE A 5 -0.65 -3.12 -11.58
C ILE A 5 0.22 -2.75 -10.38
N VAL A 6 0.67 -1.50 -10.32
CA VAL A 6 1.35 -0.94 -9.15
C VAL A 6 0.30 -0.31 -8.24
N VAL A 7 0.38 -0.63 -6.95
CA VAL A 7 -0.52 -0.08 -5.93
C VAL A 7 0.31 0.58 -4.85
N SER A 8 0.03 1.86 -4.57
CA SER A 8 0.69 2.58 -3.47
C SER A 8 -0.26 3.61 -2.86
N ASN A 9 -0.04 3.96 -1.60
CA ASN A 9 -0.90 4.93 -0.91
C ASN A 9 -0.97 6.27 -1.66
N ARG A 10 0.17 6.87 -2.03
CA ARG A 10 0.20 8.07 -2.87
C ARG A 10 0.61 7.70 -4.29
N VAL A 11 -0.10 8.21 -5.29
CA VAL A 11 0.31 8.09 -6.69
C VAL A 11 1.11 9.31 -7.13
N SER A 12 2.42 9.12 -7.21
CA SER A 12 3.38 10.18 -7.54
C SER A 12 3.90 10.10 -8.97
N ALA A 13 3.15 9.47 -9.88
CA ALA A 13 3.47 9.47 -11.32
C ALA A 13 3.71 10.92 -11.80
N PRO A 14 4.87 11.22 -12.42
CA PRO A 14 5.18 12.57 -12.87
C PRO A 14 4.17 13.02 -13.91
N LYS A 15 3.72 14.27 -13.80
CA LYS A 15 2.90 14.92 -14.84
C LYS A 15 3.75 15.31 -16.06
N ASP A 16 5.05 15.50 -15.85
CA ASP A 16 6.04 15.82 -16.89
C ASP A 16 7.28 14.93 -16.72
N PRO A 17 7.68 14.13 -17.73
CA PRO A 17 8.92 13.34 -17.71
C PRO A 17 10.19 14.14 -17.44
N ALA A 18 10.20 15.43 -17.80
CA ALA A 18 11.33 16.34 -17.63
C ALA A 18 11.35 17.00 -16.24
N SER A 19 10.27 16.90 -15.47
CA SER A 19 10.24 17.41 -14.09
C SER A 19 11.07 16.49 -13.18
N GLY A 20 12.32 16.87 -12.94
CA GLY A 20 13.24 16.15 -12.04
C GLY A 20 12.85 16.17 -10.56
N SER A 21 11.61 16.53 -10.22
CA SER A 21 11.09 16.62 -8.86
C SER A 21 10.40 15.35 -8.36
N ALA A 22 10.22 14.33 -9.21
CA ALA A 22 9.69 13.04 -8.79
C ALA A 22 10.76 12.20 -8.06
N GLY A 23 10.46 11.71 -6.86
CA GLY A 23 11.38 10.85 -6.09
C GLY A 23 11.78 9.57 -6.83
N GLY A 24 12.95 9.01 -6.52
CA GLY A 24 13.54 7.89 -7.26
C GLY A 24 12.62 6.66 -7.42
N LEU A 25 11.79 6.36 -6.41
CA LEU A 25 10.78 5.31 -6.50
C LEU A 25 9.74 5.60 -7.58
N ALA A 26 9.19 6.81 -7.60
CA ALA A 26 8.17 7.18 -8.57
C ALA A 26 8.69 7.10 -10.01
N MET A 27 9.97 7.43 -10.20
CA MET A 27 10.60 7.31 -11.52
C MET A 27 10.82 5.87 -11.95
N ALA A 28 11.30 5.02 -11.05
CA ALA A 28 11.47 3.60 -11.31
C ALA A 28 10.13 2.90 -11.64
N LEU A 29 9.09 3.17 -10.84
CA LEU A 29 7.75 2.59 -11.06
C LEU A 29 7.13 3.09 -12.38
N SER A 30 7.24 4.39 -12.68
CA SER A 30 6.72 4.93 -13.94
C SER A 30 7.42 4.31 -15.17
N ALA A 31 8.73 4.06 -15.09
CA ALA A 31 9.46 3.40 -16.16
C ALA A 31 9.03 1.94 -16.36
N ALA A 32 8.78 1.21 -15.26
CA ALA A 32 8.25 -0.15 -15.34
C ALA A 32 6.83 -0.17 -15.92
N LEU A 33 5.94 0.71 -15.45
CA LEU A 33 4.56 0.80 -15.91
C LEU A 33 4.47 1.10 -17.41
N ARG A 34 5.28 2.02 -17.94
CA ARG A 34 5.36 2.27 -19.39
C ARG A 34 5.82 1.05 -20.20
N LYS A 35 6.67 0.20 -19.63
CA LYS A 35 7.16 -1.00 -20.32
C LYS A 35 6.12 -2.12 -20.38
N TYR A 36 5.24 -2.18 -19.39
CA TYR A 36 4.25 -3.26 -19.22
C TYR A 36 2.81 -2.79 -19.44
N ASP A 37 2.60 -1.64 -20.10
CA ASP A 37 1.30 -0.98 -20.30
C ASP A 37 0.44 -0.98 -19.02
N GLY A 38 1.12 -0.66 -17.91
CA GLY A 38 0.65 -0.88 -16.55
C GLY A 38 -0.30 0.20 -16.02
N LEU A 39 -0.97 -0.17 -14.93
CA LEU A 39 -1.85 0.71 -14.16
C LEU A 39 -1.17 1.08 -12.84
N TRP A 40 -1.21 2.36 -12.48
CA TRP A 40 -0.89 2.80 -11.12
C TRP A 40 -2.16 3.17 -10.35
N PHE A 41 -2.52 2.38 -9.35
CA PHE A 41 -3.67 2.61 -8.48
C PHE A 41 -3.27 3.18 -7.12
N GLY A 42 -4.06 4.11 -6.57
CA GLY A 42 -3.86 4.61 -5.21
C GLY A 42 -4.72 5.83 -4.85
N TRP A 43 -4.47 6.41 -3.67
CA TRP A 43 -5.15 7.63 -3.24
C TRP A 43 -4.63 8.86 -4.01
N SER A 44 -5.56 9.69 -4.48
CA SER A 44 -5.26 10.94 -5.20
C SER A 44 -4.49 11.94 -4.33
N GLY A 45 -4.75 11.92 -3.03
CA GLY A 45 -4.35 12.96 -2.08
C GLY A 45 -5.47 13.89 -1.64
N GLU A 46 -6.64 13.81 -2.26
CA GLU A 46 -7.80 14.65 -2.01
C GLU A 46 -8.84 13.93 -1.16
N THR A 47 -9.76 14.70 -0.58
CA THR A 47 -10.87 14.17 0.22
C THR A 47 -12.21 14.28 -0.50
N VAL A 48 -13.11 13.35 -0.20
CA VAL A 48 -14.52 13.36 -0.65
C VAL A 48 -15.46 13.35 0.57
N ASP A 49 -16.66 13.91 0.43
CA ASP A 49 -17.66 13.93 1.51
C ASP A 49 -18.21 12.54 1.84
N GLN A 50 -18.42 11.71 0.81
CA GLN A 50 -18.89 10.34 0.94
C GLN A 50 -18.12 9.43 0.01
N PHE A 51 -17.60 8.32 0.54
CA PHE A 51 -16.91 7.33 -0.28
C PHE A 51 -17.92 6.54 -1.13
N THR A 52 -17.86 6.75 -2.44
CA THR A 52 -18.70 6.04 -3.43
C THR A 52 -17.94 4.96 -4.21
N GLY A 53 -16.62 4.89 -4.06
CA GLY A 53 -15.75 4.06 -4.90
C GLY A 53 -15.54 4.63 -6.31
N GLU A 54 -15.91 5.90 -6.54
CA GLU A 54 -15.66 6.57 -7.82
C GLU A 54 -14.15 6.65 -8.11
N LEU A 55 -13.82 6.29 -9.35
CA LEU A 55 -12.45 6.23 -9.85
C LEU A 55 -12.22 7.35 -10.86
N LYS A 56 -11.14 8.09 -10.66
CA LYS A 56 -10.62 9.00 -11.67
C LYS A 56 -9.45 8.33 -12.39
N VAL A 57 -9.64 8.03 -13.68
CA VAL A 57 -8.59 7.49 -14.54
C VAL A 57 -7.99 8.59 -15.41
N GLU A 58 -6.67 8.72 -15.42
CA GLU A 58 -5.95 9.71 -16.24
C GLU A 58 -4.61 9.16 -16.76
N ASP A 59 -4.16 9.66 -17.91
CA ASP A 59 -2.78 9.44 -18.36
C ASP A 59 -1.85 10.48 -17.72
N ARG A 60 -0.75 10.01 -17.11
CA ARG A 60 0.34 10.84 -16.64
C ARG A 60 1.64 10.42 -17.30
N ALA A 61 2.01 11.12 -18.38
CA ALA A 61 3.26 10.89 -19.08
C ALA A 61 3.42 9.44 -19.58
N GLY A 62 2.35 8.89 -20.17
CA GLY A 62 2.30 7.51 -20.70
C GLY A 62 2.08 6.44 -19.63
N VAL A 63 1.68 6.82 -18.42
CA VAL A 63 1.29 5.91 -17.34
C VAL A 63 -0.19 6.09 -17.09
N THR A 64 -0.98 5.01 -17.22
CA THR A 64 -2.38 5.03 -16.79
C THR A 64 -2.44 5.02 -15.28
N VAL A 65 -3.12 6.01 -14.71
CA VAL A 65 -3.28 6.18 -13.27
C VAL A 65 -4.76 6.08 -12.92
N ALA A 66 -5.12 5.23 -11.95
CA ALA A 66 -6.46 5.15 -11.36
C ALA A 66 -6.41 5.67 -9.92
N LEU A 67 -7.13 6.76 -9.67
CA LEU A 67 -7.16 7.45 -8.39
C LEU A 67 -8.51 7.27 -7.73
N VAL A 68 -8.49 7.15 -6.41
CA VAL A 68 -9.68 7.22 -5.57
C VAL A 68 -9.46 8.25 -4.47
N ASP A 69 -10.52 8.92 -4.05
CA ASP A 69 -10.51 9.90 -2.96
C ASP A 69 -11.00 9.24 -1.66
N LEU A 70 -10.55 9.76 -0.52
CA LEU A 70 -10.90 9.22 0.79
C LEU A 70 -11.79 10.19 1.57
N GLU A 71 -12.65 9.68 2.43
CA GLU A 71 -13.35 10.51 3.39
C GLU A 71 -12.34 11.12 4.38
N ALA A 72 -12.63 12.31 4.92
CA ALA A 72 -11.76 12.95 5.90
C ALA A 72 -11.47 12.03 7.12
N GLN A 73 -12.47 11.25 7.54
CA GLN A 73 -12.32 10.25 8.60
C GLN A 73 -11.29 9.17 8.23
N ASP A 74 -11.31 8.66 7.00
CA ASP A 74 -10.32 7.67 6.53
C ASP A 74 -8.93 8.29 6.45
N VAL A 75 -8.80 9.53 5.99
CA VAL A 75 -7.51 10.23 6.01
C VAL A 75 -6.97 10.33 7.45
N ASP A 76 -7.83 10.64 8.42
CA ASP A 76 -7.41 10.79 9.81
C ASP A 76 -7.11 9.46 10.52
N GLU A 77 -7.93 8.43 10.32
CA GLU A 77 -7.79 7.15 11.01
C GLU A 77 -6.77 6.23 10.32
N TYR A 78 -6.77 6.15 8.99
CA TYR A 78 -5.86 5.28 8.23
C TYR A 78 -4.52 5.96 7.95
N TYR A 79 -4.50 7.14 7.32
CA TYR A 79 -3.24 7.75 6.85
C TYR A 79 -2.53 8.48 7.99
N ASN A 80 -3.18 9.45 8.63
CA ASN A 80 -2.61 10.20 9.74
C ASN A 80 -2.50 9.34 11.01
N GLY A 81 -3.47 8.45 11.23
CA GLY A 81 -3.57 7.56 12.39
C GLY A 81 -2.69 6.34 12.25
N TYR A 82 -3.27 5.20 11.87
CA TYR A 82 -2.58 3.91 11.94
C TYR A 82 -1.27 3.88 11.14
N ALA A 83 -1.27 4.39 9.91
CA ALA A 83 -0.06 4.38 9.10
C ALA A 83 1.03 5.27 9.70
N ASN A 84 0.76 6.56 9.96
CA ASN A 84 1.80 7.53 10.30
C ASN A 84 1.99 7.82 11.80
N LYS A 85 1.01 7.54 12.67
CA LYS A 85 1.13 7.62 14.13
C LYS A 85 1.32 6.27 14.81
N THR A 86 1.03 5.14 14.14
CA THR A 86 1.24 3.80 14.72
C THR A 86 2.38 3.05 14.03
N LEU A 87 2.22 2.68 12.76
CA LEU A 87 3.19 1.82 12.05
C LEU A 87 4.50 2.54 11.78
N TRP A 88 4.48 3.75 11.24
CA TRP A 88 5.68 4.49 10.90
C TRP A 88 6.63 4.66 12.10
N PRO A 89 6.22 5.26 13.25
CA PRO A 89 7.11 5.38 14.40
C PRO A 89 7.55 4.03 14.95
N LEU A 90 6.67 3.02 14.98
CA LEU A 90 7.03 1.67 15.43
C LEU A 90 8.13 1.04 14.57
N PHE A 91 7.97 1.09 13.25
CA PHE A 91 8.90 0.53 12.27
C PHE A 91 10.25 1.26 12.29
N HIS A 92 10.26 2.53 12.70
CA HIS A 92 11.47 3.34 12.87
C HIS A 92 12.03 3.34 14.30
N HIS A 93 11.62 2.38 15.13
CA HIS A 93 12.10 2.23 16.52
C HIS A 93 11.85 3.46 17.41
N ARG A 94 10.80 4.23 17.11
CA ARG A 94 10.33 5.42 17.84
C ARG A 94 9.03 5.14 18.56
N THR A 95 9.02 4.10 19.40
CA THR A 95 7.83 3.72 20.20
C THR A 95 7.35 4.83 21.13
N ASP A 96 8.23 5.78 21.48
CA ASP A 96 7.89 6.99 22.21
C ASP A 96 6.92 7.92 21.46
N LEU A 97 6.85 7.81 20.14
CA LEU A 97 5.94 8.57 19.27
C LEU A 97 4.73 7.76 18.80
N ALA A 98 4.69 6.45 19.11
CA ALA A 98 3.63 5.58 18.63
C ALA A 98 2.34 5.80 19.43
N ALA A 99 1.24 6.07 18.73
CA ALA A 99 -0.10 6.14 19.30
C ALA A 99 -0.91 4.89 18.93
N TYR A 100 -1.66 4.36 19.90
CA TYR A 100 -2.48 3.15 19.72
C TYR A 100 -3.94 3.47 20.04
N GLU A 101 -4.71 3.81 19.01
CA GLU A 101 -6.14 4.08 19.13
C GLU A 101 -6.92 2.97 18.41
N ARG A 102 -8.05 2.53 19.00
CA ARG A 102 -8.90 1.52 18.36
C ARG A 102 -9.41 1.99 17.00
N SER A 103 -9.83 3.26 16.91
CA SER A 103 -10.34 3.87 15.68
C SER A 103 -9.30 3.86 14.56
N TYR A 104 -8.01 3.97 14.88
CA TYR A 104 -6.94 3.89 13.88
C TYR A 104 -6.90 2.51 13.23
N GLY A 105 -6.95 1.44 14.03
CA GLY A 105 -6.98 0.07 13.51
C GLY A 105 -8.22 -0.20 12.65
N GLU A 106 -9.38 0.27 13.10
CA GLU A 106 -10.65 0.13 12.37
C GLU A 106 -10.63 0.91 11.04
N GLY A 107 -10.16 2.16 11.04
CA GLY A 107 -10.00 2.95 9.83
C GLY A 107 -8.98 2.34 8.87
N TYR A 108 -7.88 1.79 9.38
CA TYR A 108 -6.85 1.15 8.57
C TYR A 108 -7.38 -0.05 7.78
N GLU A 109 -8.15 -0.91 8.44
CA GLU A 109 -8.78 -2.06 7.82
C GLU A 109 -9.91 -1.65 6.87
N ARG A 110 -10.73 -0.68 7.26
CA ARG A 110 -11.82 -0.15 6.42
C ARG A 110 -11.29 0.43 5.12
N THR A 111 -10.25 1.26 5.17
CA THR A 111 -9.67 1.88 3.98
C THR A 111 -8.97 0.86 3.08
N ASN A 112 -8.27 -0.14 3.63
CA ASN A 112 -7.70 -1.23 2.83
C ASN A 112 -8.79 -2.07 2.13
N ALA A 113 -9.89 -2.37 2.83
CA ALA A 113 -11.03 -3.06 2.23
C ALA A 113 -11.66 -2.23 1.10
N ARG A 114 -11.83 -0.92 1.28
CA ARG A 114 -12.32 0.00 0.24
C ARG A 114 -11.40 0.03 -0.98
N PHE A 115 -10.08 0.09 -0.78
CA PHE A 115 -9.13 -0.02 -1.89
C PHE A 115 -9.26 -1.35 -2.63
N ALA A 116 -9.44 -2.46 -1.91
CA ALA A 116 -9.66 -3.76 -2.54
C ALA A 116 -10.97 -3.80 -3.34
N ASP A 117 -12.06 -3.20 -2.84
CA ASP A 117 -13.35 -3.10 -3.54
C ASP A 117 -13.24 -2.34 -4.86
N VAL A 118 -12.47 -1.25 -4.86
CA VAL A 118 -12.27 -0.41 -6.04
C VAL A 118 -11.29 -1.02 -7.02
N LEU A 119 -10.24 -1.69 -6.53
CA LEU A 119 -9.21 -2.29 -7.38
C LEU A 119 -9.65 -3.61 -8.01
N ALA A 120 -10.41 -4.45 -7.31
CA ALA A 120 -10.79 -5.79 -7.78
C ALA A 120 -11.45 -5.79 -9.18
N PRO A 121 -12.39 -4.88 -9.51
CA PRO A 121 -12.99 -4.80 -10.84
C PRO A 121 -12.03 -4.38 -11.96
N LEU A 122 -10.88 -3.79 -11.64
CA LEU A 122 -9.87 -3.36 -12.61
C LEU A 122 -8.88 -4.47 -12.98
N ILE A 123 -8.83 -5.54 -12.17
CA ILE A 123 -7.86 -6.64 -12.33
C ILE A 123 -8.35 -7.61 -13.40
N GLU A 124 -7.49 -7.86 -14.39
CA GLU A 124 -7.67 -8.87 -15.44
C GLU A 124 -6.93 -10.17 -15.05
N PRO A 125 -7.35 -11.35 -15.57
CA PRO A 125 -6.83 -12.65 -15.12
C PRO A 125 -5.30 -12.82 -15.19
N ASP A 126 -4.64 -12.17 -16.15
CA ASP A 126 -3.20 -12.31 -16.38
C ASP A 126 -2.36 -11.20 -15.74
N ASP A 127 -2.98 -10.25 -15.04
CA ASP A 127 -2.27 -9.14 -14.38
C ASP A 127 -1.32 -9.64 -13.29
N VAL A 128 -0.23 -8.90 -13.10
CA VAL A 128 0.65 -9.02 -11.94
C VAL A 128 0.48 -7.79 -11.07
N ILE A 129 0.19 -7.99 -9.79
CA ILE A 129 -0.10 -6.92 -8.85
C ILE A 129 1.13 -6.73 -7.95
N TRP A 130 1.56 -5.48 -7.78
CA TRP A 130 2.69 -5.11 -6.95
C TRP A 130 2.29 -3.99 -6.00
N ILE A 131 2.12 -4.36 -4.72
CA ILE A 131 1.67 -3.46 -3.65
C ILE A 131 2.89 -2.93 -2.91
N HIS A 132 2.88 -1.62 -2.64
CA HIS A 132 3.98 -0.93 -2.00
C HIS A 132 3.59 -0.35 -0.65
N ASP A 133 4.45 -0.67 0.31
CA ASP A 133 4.62 0.00 1.60
C ASP A 133 3.61 -0.31 2.72
N TYR A 134 4.00 0.09 3.93
CA TYR A 134 3.32 -0.23 5.20
C TYR A 134 1.86 0.23 5.28
N HIS A 135 1.42 1.14 4.42
CA HIS A 135 0.03 1.59 4.35
C HIS A 135 -0.94 0.48 3.93
N MET A 136 -0.47 -0.47 3.11
CA MET A 136 -1.34 -1.40 2.41
C MET A 136 -1.07 -2.86 2.79
N ILE A 137 -0.55 -3.12 3.99
CA ILE A 137 -0.20 -4.48 4.44
C ILE A 137 -1.38 -5.45 4.28
N PRO A 138 -2.64 -5.15 4.70
CA PRO A 138 -3.77 -6.06 4.57
C PRO A 138 -4.31 -6.24 3.14
N LEU A 139 -3.87 -5.43 2.16
CA LEU A 139 -4.55 -5.31 0.88
C LEU A 139 -4.64 -6.64 0.10
N ALA A 140 -3.57 -7.45 0.08
CA ALA A 140 -3.63 -8.77 -0.57
C ALA A 140 -4.71 -9.68 0.03
N ARG A 141 -4.82 -9.73 1.36
CA ARG A 141 -5.87 -10.50 2.06
C ARG A 141 -7.25 -10.11 1.60
N ASP A 142 -7.50 -8.80 1.49
CA ASP A 142 -8.79 -8.28 1.07
C ASP A 142 -9.05 -8.54 -0.42
N LEU A 143 -8.03 -8.54 -1.28
CA LEU A 143 -8.14 -9.00 -2.66
C LEU A 143 -8.43 -10.51 -2.76
N ARG A 144 -7.76 -11.35 -1.97
CA ARG A 144 -8.00 -12.81 -1.92
C ARG A 144 -9.44 -13.12 -1.52
N ARG A 145 -9.99 -12.41 -0.53
CA ARG A 145 -11.40 -12.52 -0.11
C ARG A 145 -12.40 -12.17 -1.21
N ARG A 146 -11.98 -11.39 -2.20
CA ARG A 146 -12.77 -11.01 -3.40
C ARG A 146 -12.54 -11.95 -4.58
N GLY A 147 -11.82 -13.07 -4.38
CA GLY A 147 -11.58 -14.08 -5.41
C GLY A 147 -10.43 -13.75 -6.37
N ILE A 148 -9.62 -12.72 -6.08
CA ILE A 148 -8.44 -12.41 -6.89
C ILE A 148 -7.38 -13.49 -6.68
N THR A 149 -7.01 -14.17 -7.76
CA THR A 149 -6.03 -15.27 -7.78
C THR A 149 -4.73 -14.90 -8.48
N ASN A 150 -4.63 -13.67 -9.03
CA ASN A 150 -3.44 -13.11 -9.64
C ASN A 150 -2.21 -13.21 -8.72
N ARG A 151 -1.01 -13.15 -9.30
CA ARG A 151 0.21 -13.04 -8.52
C ARG A 151 0.29 -11.66 -7.87
N ILE A 152 0.49 -11.61 -6.56
CA ILE A 152 0.55 -10.40 -5.75
C ILE A 152 1.87 -10.34 -4.99
N GLY A 153 2.72 -9.37 -5.34
CA GLY A 153 3.93 -9.05 -4.60
C GLY A 153 3.72 -7.86 -3.65
N PHE A 154 4.44 -7.86 -2.53
CA PHE A 154 4.58 -6.74 -1.62
C PHE A 154 6.02 -6.26 -1.56
N PHE A 155 6.25 -4.96 -1.48
CA PHE A 155 7.56 -4.41 -1.17
C PHE A 155 7.47 -3.35 -0.07
N LEU A 156 8.17 -3.58 1.03
CA LEU A 156 8.25 -2.65 2.15
C LEU A 156 9.42 -1.67 1.96
N HIS A 157 9.13 -0.37 1.94
CA HIS A 157 10.16 0.65 1.77
C HIS A 157 10.76 1.11 3.10
N THR A 158 10.02 0.92 4.19
CA THR A 158 10.45 1.21 5.56
C THR A 158 11.17 0.03 6.20
N PRO A 159 11.87 0.25 7.33
CA PRO A 159 12.43 -0.85 8.10
C PRO A 159 11.34 -1.81 8.58
N TRP A 160 11.68 -3.08 8.71
CA TRP A 160 10.89 -4.02 9.50
C TRP A 160 11.38 -3.99 10.96
N PRO A 161 10.51 -3.79 11.96
CA PRO A 161 10.93 -3.67 13.35
C PRO A 161 11.38 -5.02 13.92
N ALA A 162 12.28 -4.98 14.91
CA ALA A 162 12.62 -6.16 15.68
C ALA A 162 11.39 -6.73 16.41
N ARG A 163 11.36 -8.06 16.60
CA ARG A 163 10.24 -8.78 17.21
C ARG A 163 9.76 -8.15 18.52
N GLN A 164 10.69 -7.77 19.40
CA GLN A 164 10.38 -7.19 20.71
C GLN A 164 9.63 -5.86 20.60
N LEU A 165 9.85 -5.10 19.53
CA LEU A 165 9.09 -3.89 19.24
C LEU A 165 7.75 -4.25 18.59
N LEU A 166 7.74 -5.14 17.60
CA LEU A 166 6.51 -5.47 16.88
C LEU A 166 5.41 -6.04 17.80
N VAL A 167 5.77 -6.81 18.83
CA VAL A 167 4.79 -7.35 19.78
C VAL A 167 4.13 -6.30 20.69
N THR A 168 4.62 -5.05 20.71
CA THR A 168 3.94 -3.95 21.41
C THR A 168 2.73 -3.44 20.64
N LEU A 169 2.63 -3.73 19.33
CA LEU A 169 1.49 -3.36 18.51
C LEU A 169 0.28 -4.22 18.87
N PRO A 170 -0.85 -3.64 19.29
CA PRO A 170 -2.10 -4.39 19.46
C PRO A 170 -2.46 -5.12 18.17
N HIS A 171 -2.81 -6.40 18.29
CA HIS A 171 -3.13 -7.28 17.15
C HIS A 171 -1.98 -7.46 16.14
N HIS A 172 -0.71 -7.30 16.55
CA HIS A 172 0.47 -7.55 15.72
C HIS A 172 0.40 -8.86 14.91
N ARG A 173 -0.11 -9.95 15.51
CA ARG A 173 -0.33 -11.23 14.82
C ARG A 173 -1.20 -11.08 13.58
N ARG A 174 -2.30 -10.36 13.67
CA ARG A 174 -3.26 -10.17 12.57
C ARG A 174 -2.62 -9.42 11.40
N LEU A 175 -1.79 -8.43 11.69
CA LEU A 175 -1.02 -7.67 10.69
C LEU A 175 -0.03 -8.59 9.97
N VAL A 176 0.81 -9.31 10.72
CA VAL A 176 1.82 -10.21 10.12
C VAL A 176 1.16 -11.35 9.37
N GLU A 177 0.09 -11.93 9.91
CA GLU A 177 -0.67 -12.98 9.23
C GLU A 177 -1.18 -12.51 7.86
N SER A 178 -1.46 -11.21 7.66
CA SER A 178 -1.92 -10.70 6.36
C SER A 178 -0.82 -10.61 5.31
N MET A 179 0.44 -10.64 5.74
CA MET A 179 1.57 -10.69 4.82
C MET A 179 1.71 -12.05 4.14
N PHE A 180 1.09 -13.10 4.66
CA PHE A 180 1.08 -14.42 4.02
C PHE A 180 0.04 -14.58 2.91
N ASP A 181 -0.81 -13.57 2.69
CA ASP A 181 -1.73 -13.53 1.55
C ASP A 181 -1.03 -13.09 0.24
N TYR A 182 0.22 -12.61 0.33
CA TYR A 182 1.09 -12.27 -0.80
C TYR A 182 1.91 -13.47 -1.27
N ASP A 183 2.18 -13.55 -2.57
CA ASP A 183 3.01 -14.60 -3.18
C ASP A 183 4.52 -14.29 -3.04
N LEU A 184 4.87 -13.01 -2.87
CA LEU A 184 6.25 -12.56 -2.69
C LEU A 184 6.31 -11.36 -1.75
N LEU A 185 7.18 -11.43 -0.74
CA LEU A 185 7.50 -10.31 0.15
C LEU A 185 8.92 -9.81 -0.13
N GLY A 186 9.04 -8.51 -0.40
CA GLY A 186 10.31 -7.82 -0.62
C GLY A 186 10.62 -6.81 0.47
N PHE A 187 11.90 -6.71 0.83
CA PHE A 187 12.45 -5.77 1.80
C PHE A 187 13.70 -5.10 1.20
N GLN A 188 14.06 -3.90 1.66
CA GLN A 188 15.24 -3.19 1.17
C GLN A 188 16.56 -3.90 1.50
N THR A 189 16.64 -4.54 2.67
CA THR A 189 17.89 -5.14 3.17
C THR A 189 17.67 -6.58 3.65
N ARG A 190 18.76 -7.35 3.67
CA ARG A 190 18.75 -8.71 4.21
C ARG A 190 18.47 -8.72 5.72
N GLU A 191 18.96 -7.70 6.44
CA GLU A 191 18.69 -7.52 7.87
C GLU A 191 17.19 -7.43 8.16
N TRP A 192 16.44 -6.62 7.41
CA TRP A 192 14.99 -6.48 7.62
C TRP A 192 14.22 -7.76 7.26
N LEU A 193 14.69 -8.49 6.24
CA LEU A 193 14.17 -9.82 5.93
C LEU A 193 14.41 -10.80 7.09
N ASP A 194 15.60 -10.77 7.70
CA ASP A 194 15.94 -11.65 8.82
C ASP A 194 15.13 -11.28 10.07
N LEU A 195 14.88 -9.99 10.35
CA LEU A 195 13.97 -9.55 11.42
C LEU A 195 12.51 -9.99 11.19
N PHE A 196 12.05 -10.00 9.94
CA PHE A 196 10.73 -10.55 9.59
C PHE A 196 10.69 -12.06 9.89
N ARG A 197 11.74 -12.79 9.50
CA ARG A 197 11.88 -14.23 9.76
C ARG A 197 11.95 -14.58 11.24
N ASP A 198 12.58 -13.75 12.06
CA ASP A 198 12.68 -13.96 13.51
C ASP A 198 11.32 -13.83 14.24
N TYR A 199 10.37 -13.13 13.62
CA TYR A 199 9.01 -13.01 14.15
C TYR A 199 8.13 -14.23 13.80
N VAL A 200 8.22 -14.73 12.57
CA VAL A 200 7.34 -15.79 12.02
C VAL A 200 7.76 -17.20 12.43
#